data_AF-A0A821SEI3-F1
#
_entry.id   AF-A0A821SEI3-F1
#
_cell.length_a   1.000
_cell.length_b   1.000
_cell.length_c   1.000
_cell.angle_alpha   90.00
_cell.angle_beta   90.00
_cell.angle_gamma   90.00
#
_symmetry.space_group_name_H-M   'P 1'
#
loop_
_entity.id
_entity.type
_entity.pdbx_description
1 polymer ?
#
loop_
_entity_poly.entity_id
_entity_poly.type
_entity_poly.pdbx_seq_one_letter_code
_entity_poly.pdbx_strand_id
1 'polypeptide(L)'
;MGYARSYNHYFQSLRRDKRNQISIHTRQLLLRIELLTNTNEHIPPNGNSKERRKYEQSIYAWMEDSVASICASCSKTFGLFQRKHHCRLDGSVICNQCSEFLSFSTARCFIDTNTSSFSTTNNLAVEQLINLKTITSSTIINDKQNEDYLRICIPCTKYLYNFYRQICFKNIQKDEIFLHYEKIIEAQKEYNHLHPTYLTIINSLLNGDTKYQIIDAQRTYQQLNVSYGKIDSISKYIVKLADKSSNINEYDPTSKNRYTTICHNIRTYSIQILKNFSISTRRVPNEDDIKQVRDEKKRLDHERMKQIIFNIPNINHNSLEISEELEPFIQQYYQVIQFIERAKLAGHDDEVRSLELNLKELAQAMSTVHQN
;
A
#
# COMPACT_ATOMS: atom_id res chain seq x y z
N MET A 1 -7.65 13.07 26.63
CA MET A 1 -7.41 12.52 25.28
C MET A 1 -6.32 13.37 24.62
N GLY A 2 -5.20 12.76 24.22
CA GLY A 2 -4.13 13.49 23.53
C GLY A 2 -4.40 13.56 22.02
N TYR A 3 -4.41 14.75 21.43
CA TYR A 3 -4.45 14.93 19.99
C TYR A 3 -3.08 14.57 19.40
N ALA A 4 -2.94 13.40 18.78
CA ALA A 4 -1.76 13.06 17.99
C ALA A 4 -1.92 13.64 16.57
N ARG A 5 -1.01 14.54 16.15
CA ARG A 5 -0.93 14.99 14.75
C ARG A 5 -0.02 14.06 13.97
N SER A 6 -0.54 13.45 12.90
CA SER A 6 0.25 12.61 12.00
C SER A 6 0.87 13.44 10.88
N TYR A 7 2.21 13.48 10.82
CA TYR A 7 2.96 14.14 9.74
C TYR A 7 3.26 13.21 8.55
N ASN A 8 2.67 12.01 8.52
CA ASN A 8 2.96 11.00 7.51
C ASN A 8 2.69 11.52 6.09
N HIS A 9 1.59 12.26 5.89
CA HIS A 9 1.24 12.80 4.57
C HIS A 9 2.27 13.84 4.08
N TYR A 10 2.70 14.74 4.96
CA TYR A 10 3.74 15.74 4.65
C TYR A 10 5.10 15.09 4.36
N PHE A 11 5.49 14.08 5.15
CA PHE A 11 6.69 13.30 4.88
C PHE A 11 6.62 12.60 3.51
N GLN A 12 5.47 12.01 3.18
CA GLN A 12 5.26 11.32 1.90
C GLN A 12 5.33 12.27 0.70
N SER A 13 4.82 13.50 0.80
CA SER A 13 4.92 14.50 -0.27
C SER A 13 6.37 14.90 -0.51
N LEU A 14 7.10 15.31 0.53
CA LEU A 14 8.53 15.65 0.43
C LEU A 14 9.35 14.51 -0.16
N ARG A 15 9.10 13.27 0.28
CA ARG A 15 9.78 12.08 -0.23
C ARG A 15 9.44 11.81 -1.71
N ARG A 16 8.23 12.12 -2.15
CA ARG A 16 7.80 11.98 -3.55
C ARG A 16 8.55 12.99 -4.41
N ASP A 17 8.57 14.25 -4.02
CA ASP A 17 9.24 15.31 -4.78
C ASP A 17 10.73 15.06 -4.91
N LYS A 18 11.37 14.63 -3.82
CA LYS A 18 12.79 14.26 -3.85
C LYS A 18 13.06 13.08 -4.78
N ARG A 19 12.21 12.04 -4.76
CA ARG A 19 12.32 10.89 -5.68
C ARG A 19 12.15 11.31 -7.13
N ASN A 20 11.20 12.21 -7.41
CA ASN A 20 10.96 12.71 -8.76
C ASN A 20 12.19 13.48 -9.29
N GLN A 21 12.76 14.38 -8.49
CA GLN A 21 13.99 15.10 -8.86
C GLN A 21 15.16 14.14 -9.14
N ILE A 22 15.37 13.14 -8.26
CA ILE A 22 16.39 12.11 -8.47
C ILE A 22 16.13 11.36 -9.78
N SER A 23 14.89 10.96 -10.05
CA SER A 23 14.52 10.23 -11.26
C SER A 23 14.76 11.04 -12.53
N ILE A 24 14.42 12.34 -12.52
CA ILE A 24 14.64 13.25 -13.65
C ILE A 24 16.13 13.38 -13.92
N HIS A 25 16.93 13.66 -12.88
CA HIS A 25 18.37 13.79 -13.00
C HIS A 25 19.00 12.49 -13.51
N THR A 26 18.68 11.34 -12.91
CA THR A 26 19.15 10.04 -13.39
C THR A 26 18.82 9.82 -14.86
N ARG A 27 17.58 10.07 -15.30
CA ARG A 27 17.19 9.90 -16.71
C ARG A 27 18.00 10.79 -17.65
N GLN A 28 18.27 12.03 -17.27
CA GLN A 28 19.13 12.93 -18.04
C GLN A 28 20.56 12.40 -18.15
N LEU A 29 21.11 11.84 -17.07
CA LEU A 29 22.45 11.23 -17.10
C LEU A 29 22.49 10.03 -18.03
N LEU A 30 21.47 9.16 -18.01
CA LEU A 30 21.40 7.98 -18.89
C LEU A 30 21.35 8.37 -20.37
N LEU A 31 20.52 9.36 -20.73
CA LEU A 31 20.47 9.87 -22.11
C LEU A 31 21.82 10.46 -22.55
N ARG A 32 22.52 11.15 -21.65
CA ARG A 32 23.86 11.70 -21.95
C ARG A 32 24.89 10.58 -22.09
N ILE A 33 24.83 9.54 -21.25
CA ILE A 33 25.67 8.35 -21.41
C ILE A 33 25.43 7.72 -22.78
N GLU A 34 24.17 7.59 -23.20
CA GLU A 34 23.82 7.06 -24.53
C GLU A 34 24.46 7.89 -25.64
N LEU A 35 24.29 9.21 -25.64
CA LEU A 35 24.88 10.09 -26.66
C LEU A 35 26.42 10.11 -26.63
N LEU A 36 27.04 9.98 -25.46
CA LEU A 36 28.49 10.04 -25.29
C LEU A 36 29.19 8.71 -25.59
N THR A 37 28.48 7.59 -25.50
CA THR A 37 29.04 6.24 -25.63
C THR A 37 28.55 5.47 -26.86
N ASN A 38 27.55 5.98 -27.56
CA ASN A 38 27.09 5.41 -28.82
C ASN A 38 28.15 5.62 -29.91
N THR A 39 28.64 4.51 -30.47
CA THR A 39 29.71 4.48 -31.47
C THR A 39 29.19 4.68 -32.90
N ASN A 40 27.87 4.67 -33.11
CA ASN A 40 27.28 4.61 -34.45
C ASN A 40 26.89 5.98 -35.05
N GLU A 41 27.00 7.09 -34.31
CA GLU A 41 26.78 8.43 -34.85
C GLU A 41 27.90 9.39 -34.41
N HIS A 42 28.64 9.92 -35.39
CA HIS A 42 29.41 11.16 -35.36
C HIS A 42 30.56 11.39 -34.36
N ILE A 43 31.09 10.37 -33.67
CA ILE A 43 32.38 10.52 -32.99
C ILE A 43 33.49 10.20 -34.02
N PRO A 44 34.44 11.11 -34.33
CA PRO A 44 35.65 10.70 -35.02
C PRO A 44 36.38 9.73 -34.07
N PRO A 45 36.48 8.42 -34.39
CA PRO A 45 37.06 7.42 -33.49
C PRO A 45 38.53 7.72 -33.17
N ASN A 46 39.14 8.63 -33.94
CA ASN A 46 40.51 9.12 -33.86
C ASN A 46 40.59 10.67 -33.86
N GLY A 47 39.51 11.37 -33.50
CA GLY A 47 39.51 12.83 -33.46
C GLY A 47 40.42 13.38 -32.38
N ASN A 48 41.03 14.54 -32.64
CA ASN A 48 41.86 15.18 -31.63
C ASN A 48 41.03 15.54 -30.38
N SER A 49 41.70 15.68 -29.22
CA SER A 49 41.06 16.00 -27.94
C SER A 49 40.12 17.23 -27.99
N LYS A 50 40.34 18.16 -28.92
CA LYS A 50 39.57 19.38 -29.10
C LYS A 50 38.22 19.13 -29.78
N GLU A 51 38.16 18.27 -30.79
CA GLU A 51 36.92 17.88 -31.49
C GLU A 51 35.99 17.09 -30.58
N ARG A 52 36.55 16.13 -29.83
CA ARG A 52 35.79 15.39 -28.82
C ARG A 52 35.17 16.32 -27.79
N ARG A 53 35.94 17.27 -27.26
CA ARG A 53 35.41 18.27 -26.30
C ARG A 53 34.28 19.10 -26.90
N LYS A 54 34.37 19.50 -28.17
CA LYS A 54 33.29 20.25 -28.84
C LYS A 54 32.01 19.43 -28.95
N TYR A 55 32.11 18.14 -29.31
CA TYR A 55 30.97 17.23 -29.35
C TYR A 55 30.34 17.01 -27.96
N GLU A 56 31.17 16.78 -26.94
CA GLU A 56 30.71 16.64 -25.55
C GLU A 56 29.94 17.90 -25.08
N GLN A 57 30.40 19.10 -25.48
CA GLN A 57 29.74 20.37 -25.18
C GLN A 57 28.47 20.61 -26.01
N SER A 58 28.34 20.05 -27.22
CA SER A 58 27.10 20.14 -28.00
C SER A 58 25.99 19.23 -27.45
N ILE A 59 26.35 18.14 -26.76
CA ILE A 59 25.38 17.28 -26.07
C ILE A 59 24.78 18.01 -24.86
N TYR A 60 25.62 18.72 -24.10
CA TYR A 60 25.17 19.47 -22.93
C TYR A 60 26.08 20.65 -22.62
N ALA A 61 25.48 21.80 -22.32
CA ALA A 61 26.20 23.01 -21.99
C ALA A 61 26.99 22.84 -20.67
N TRP A 62 28.31 22.95 -20.76
CA TRP A 62 29.18 22.91 -19.59
C TRP A 62 29.24 24.28 -18.92
N MET A 63 29.38 24.27 -17.59
CA MET A 63 29.61 25.49 -16.84
C MET A 63 30.95 26.10 -17.26
N GLU A 64 30.95 27.40 -17.54
CA GLU A 64 32.17 28.11 -17.90
C GLU A 64 33.16 28.14 -16.72
N ASP A 65 34.44 27.99 -17.01
CA ASP A 65 35.47 28.06 -15.96
C ASP A 65 35.51 29.43 -15.29
N SER A 66 35.19 30.50 -16.00
CA SER A 66 35.16 31.88 -15.50
C SER A 66 34.23 32.07 -14.30
N VAL A 67 33.07 31.42 -14.31
CA VAL A 67 32.03 31.55 -13.28
C VAL A 67 32.20 30.59 -12.10
N ALA A 68 33.00 29.53 -12.27
CA ALA A 68 33.23 28.53 -11.23
C ALA A 68 34.36 28.96 -10.28
N SER A 69 34.02 29.60 -9.15
CA SER A 69 35.01 29.94 -8.10
C SER A 69 35.23 28.79 -7.10
N ILE A 70 34.26 27.89 -6.94
CA ILE A 70 34.26 26.78 -5.99
C ILE A 70 33.87 25.45 -6.65
N CYS A 71 34.34 24.34 -6.10
CA CYS A 71 33.95 22.99 -6.52
C CYS A 71 32.46 22.76 -6.27
N ALA A 72 31.71 22.37 -7.30
CA ALA A 72 30.27 22.10 -7.20
C ALA A 72 29.90 20.95 -6.24
N SER A 73 30.86 20.09 -5.88
CA SER A 73 30.61 18.95 -4.99
C SER A 73 31.07 19.14 -3.54
N CYS A 74 32.13 19.90 -3.27
CA CYS A 74 32.68 20.07 -1.92
C CYS A 74 32.88 21.52 -1.49
N SER A 75 32.52 22.48 -2.36
CA SER A 75 32.58 23.92 -2.11
C SER A 75 33.97 24.49 -1.81
N LYS A 76 35.05 23.70 -1.99
CA LYS A 76 36.42 24.19 -1.90
C LYS A 76 36.72 25.15 -3.05
N THR A 77 37.35 26.28 -2.74
CA THR A 77 37.77 27.30 -3.72
C THR A 77 38.83 26.76 -4.68
N PHE A 78 38.68 27.07 -5.95
CA PHE A 78 39.71 26.78 -6.96
C PHE A 78 40.88 27.77 -6.85
N GLY A 79 42.08 27.29 -7.18
CA GLY A 79 43.29 28.10 -7.10
C GLY A 79 44.47 27.37 -7.76
N LEU A 80 45.69 27.82 -7.51
CA LEU A 80 46.89 27.28 -8.17
C LEU A 80 47.08 25.77 -7.94
N PHE A 81 46.80 25.29 -6.72
CA PHE A 81 46.94 23.88 -6.34
C PHE A 81 45.67 23.05 -6.58
N GLN A 82 44.54 23.69 -6.89
CA GLN A 82 43.26 23.04 -7.08
C GLN A 82 42.72 23.34 -8.47
N ARG A 83 43.05 22.48 -9.42
CA ARG A 83 42.62 22.60 -10.82
C ARG A 83 41.11 22.31 -10.98
N LYS A 84 40.52 22.96 -11.97
CA LYS A 84 39.13 22.79 -12.41
C LYS A 84 39.02 21.59 -13.34
N HIS A 85 37.95 20.83 -13.17
CA HIS A 85 37.60 19.72 -14.05
C HIS A 85 36.10 19.70 -14.30
N HIS A 86 35.67 19.48 -15.55
CA HIS A 86 34.26 19.30 -15.85
C HIS A 86 33.82 17.85 -15.65
N CYS A 87 32.65 17.66 -15.08
CA CYS A 87 31.92 16.42 -15.22
C CYS A 87 31.34 16.33 -16.65
N ARG A 88 31.62 15.25 -17.37
CA ARG A 88 31.14 15.04 -18.74
C ARG A 88 29.63 14.76 -18.79
N LEU A 89 29.03 14.37 -17.67
CA LEU A 89 27.60 14.06 -17.61
C LEU A 89 26.71 15.22 -17.17
N ASP A 90 27.17 16.13 -16.31
CA ASP A 90 26.33 17.25 -15.82
C ASP A 90 26.95 18.63 -16.03
N GLY A 91 28.13 18.70 -16.66
CA GLY A 91 28.81 19.95 -17.00
C GLY A 91 29.33 20.74 -15.80
N SER A 92 29.17 20.24 -14.57
CA SER A 92 29.60 20.94 -13.36
C SER A 92 31.12 20.98 -13.24
N VAL A 93 31.65 22.07 -12.64
CA VAL A 93 33.08 22.21 -12.36
C VAL A 93 33.40 21.65 -10.98
N ILE A 94 34.29 20.66 -10.94
CA ILE A 94 34.67 19.88 -9.76
C ILE A 94 36.18 19.82 -9.59
N CYS A 95 36.62 19.53 -8.36
CA CYS A 95 38.01 19.24 -8.05
C CYS A 95 38.37 17.78 -8.33
N ASN A 96 39.68 17.46 -8.40
CA ASN A 96 40.15 16.09 -8.64
C ASN A 96 39.64 15.10 -7.57
N GLN A 97 39.56 15.53 -6.30
CA GLN A 97 39.03 14.71 -5.18
C GLN A 97 37.52 14.44 -5.30
N CYS A 98 36.80 15.22 -6.10
CA CYS A 98 35.37 15.06 -6.34
C CYS A 98 35.05 14.49 -7.72
N SER A 99 36.07 14.04 -8.46
CA SER A 99 35.92 13.44 -9.78
C SER A 99 36.30 11.96 -9.77
N GLU A 100 35.54 11.16 -10.51
CA GLU A 100 35.76 9.74 -10.77
C GLU A 100 35.78 9.49 -12.29
N PHE A 101 36.26 8.33 -12.74
CA PHE A 101 36.36 7.99 -14.16
C PHE A 101 35.56 6.74 -14.48
N LEU A 102 34.51 6.90 -15.26
CA LEU A 102 33.62 5.82 -15.71
C LEU A 102 34.06 5.35 -17.10
N SER A 103 34.45 4.09 -17.27
CA SER A 103 34.77 3.54 -18.59
C SER A 103 33.53 3.48 -19.48
N PHE A 104 33.71 3.55 -20.79
CA PHE A 104 32.61 3.43 -21.75
C PHE A 104 31.93 2.05 -21.69
N SER A 105 32.69 1.00 -21.37
CA SER A 105 32.16 -0.34 -21.13
C SER A 105 31.16 -0.36 -19.96
N THR A 106 31.57 0.14 -18.78
CA THR A 106 30.67 0.26 -17.61
C THR A 106 29.51 1.22 -17.87
N ALA A 107 29.76 2.33 -18.59
CA ALA A 107 28.73 3.31 -18.93
C ALA A 107 27.60 2.70 -19.77
N ARG A 108 27.93 1.87 -20.77
CA ARG A 108 26.95 1.20 -21.63
C ARG A 108 26.03 0.22 -20.88
N CYS A 109 26.53 -0.43 -19.82
CA CYS A 109 25.71 -1.31 -18.98
C CYS A 109 24.49 -0.60 -18.35
N PHE A 110 24.51 0.73 -18.22
CA PHE A 110 23.36 1.49 -17.72
C PHE A 110 22.26 1.75 -18.77
N ILE A 111 22.57 1.61 -20.06
CA ILE A 111 21.64 1.84 -21.17
C ILE A 111 21.00 0.52 -21.63
N ASP A 112 21.74 -0.59 -21.56
CA ASP A 112 21.32 -1.92 -22.04
C ASP A 112 20.30 -2.62 -21.11
N THR A 113 19.21 -1.93 -20.75
CA THR A 113 18.22 -2.42 -19.77
C THR A 113 17.23 -3.46 -20.32
N ASN A 114 17.31 -3.83 -21.60
CA ASN A 114 16.33 -4.68 -22.28
C ASN A 114 16.80 -6.12 -22.58
N THR A 115 18.04 -6.49 -22.26
CA THR A 115 18.56 -7.83 -22.55
C THR A 115 18.53 -8.73 -21.32
N SER A 116 17.93 -9.91 -21.46
CA SER A 116 17.95 -11.04 -20.53
C SER A 116 19.37 -11.52 -20.12
N SER A 117 20.41 -10.90 -20.68
CA SER A 117 21.84 -11.06 -20.37
C SER A 117 22.32 -10.26 -19.14
N PHE A 118 21.45 -9.46 -18.53
CA PHE A 118 21.76 -8.54 -17.41
C PHE A 118 22.21 -9.22 -16.10
N SER A 119 22.14 -10.55 -15.98
CA SER A 119 22.42 -11.26 -14.72
C SER A 119 23.89 -11.62 -14.49
N THR A 120 24.70 -11.83 -15.53
CA THR A 120 26.06 -12.37 -15.37
C THR A 120 27.17 -11.31 -15.53
N THR A 121 26.98 -10.31 -16.40
CA THR A 121 27.98 -9.24 -16.67
C THR A 121 28.02 -8.15 -15.59
N ASN A 122 27.01 -8.09 -14.74
CA ASN A 122 26.81 -6.97 -13.81
C ASN A 122 27.56 -7.05 -12.48
N ASN A 123 27.95 -8.24 -12.00
CA ASN A 123 28.80 -8.31 -10.80
C ASN A 123 30.16 -7.63 -11.04
N LEU A 124 30.70 -7.75 -12.27
CA LEU A 124 31.95 -7.11 -12.66
C LEU A 124 31.80 -5.59 -12.82
N ALA A 125 30.72 -5.11 -13.46
CA ALA A 125 30.42 -3.68 -13.56
C ALA A 125 30.19 -3.03 -12.18
N VAL A 126 29.62 -3.76 -11.23
CA VAL A 126 29.44 -3.33 -9.82
C VAL A 126 30.75 -3.27 -9.08
N GLU A 127 31.58 -4.30 -9.17
CA GLU A 127 32.92 -4.27 -8.59
C GLU A 127 33.68 -3.07 -9.15
N GLN A 128 33.61 -2.81 -10.46
CA GLN A 128 34.22 -1.64 -11.09
C GLN A 128 33.63 -0.31 -10.59
N LEU A 129 32.30 -0.19 -10.42
CA LEU A 129 31.64 1.00 -9.88
C LEU A 129 31.97 1.26 -8.39
N ILE A 130 32.06 0.19 -7.59
CA ILE A 130 32.48 0.27 -6.18
C ILE A 130 33.97 0.62 -6.08
N ASN A 131 34.77 0.11 -7.02
CA ASN A 131 36.21 0.36 -7.13
C ASN A 131 36.57 1.63 -7.92
N LEU A 132 35.59 2.46 -8.34
CA LEU A 132 35.83 3.75 -9.01
C LEU A 132 36.73 4.69 -8.20
N LYS A 133 36.74 4.54 -6.87
CA LYS A 133 37.62 5.29 -5.96
C LYS A 133 39.10 4.96 -6.12
N THR A 134 39.44 3.81 -6.72
CA THR A 134 40.80 3.28 -6.80
C THR A 134 41.50 3.62 -8.12
N ILE A 135 40.75 4.09 -9.13
CA ILE A 135 41.30 4.50 -10.43
C ILE A 135 41.77 5.96 -10.32
N THR A 136 43.02 6.13 -9.89
CA THR A 136 43.68 7.44 -9.89
C THR A 136 44.07 7.85 -11.32
N SER A 137 44.18 9.15 -11.58
CA SER A 137 44.69 9.68 -12.86
C SER A 137 46.02 9.04 -13.31
N SER A 138 46.82 8.55 -12.36
CA SER A 138 48.09 7.82 -12.59
C SER A 138 47.91 6.38 -13.07
N THR A 139 46.85 5.67 -12.66
CA THR A 139 46.58 4.28 -13.09
C THR A 139 46.11 4.23 -14.55
N ILE A 140 45.35 5.25 -14.98
CA ILE A 140 44.85 5.40 -16.37
C ILE A 140 46.00 5.58 -17.38
N ILE A 141 47.16 6.09 -16.96
CA ILE A 141 48.31 6.34 -17.85
C ILE A 141 49.07 5.04 -18.17
N ASN A 142 48.98 4.02 -17.31
CA ASN A 142 49.69 2.76 -17.48
C ASN A 142 48.89 1.71 -18.25
N ASP A 143 47.56 1.83 -18.30
CA ASP A 143 46.69 0.92 -19.06
C ASP A 143 46.54 1.41 -20.52
N LYS A 144 47.62 1.28 -21.28
CA LYS A 144 47.65 1.61 -22.71
C LYS A 144 46.87 0.55 -23.50
N GLN A 145 45.67 0.88 -24.03
CA GLN A 145 45.52 1.17 -25.48
C GLN A 145 44.10 1.25 -26.08
N ASN A 146 42.96 0.96 -25.43
CA ASN A 146 41.68 0.93 -26.18
C ASN A 146 40.37 1.28 -25.45
N GLU A 147 40.37 1.73 -24.18
CA GLU A 147 39.13 2.13 -23.51
C GLU A 147 39.04 3.65 -23.26
N ASP A 148 37.91 4.22 -23.67
CA ASP A 148 37.55 5.60 -23.37
C ASP A 148 36.90 5.74 -21.99
N TYR A 149 37.19 6.86 -21.32
CA TYR A 149 36.65 7.16 -19.98
C TYR A 149 35.90 8.50 -19.96
N LEU A 150 34.82 8.54 -19.20
CA LEU A 150 34.10 9.75 -18.82
C LEU A 150 34.52 10.18 -17.42
N ARG A 151 35.05 11.40 -17.29
CA ARG A 151 35.21 12.02 -15.97
C ARG A 151 33.85 12.46 -15.45
N ILE A 152 33.44 11.96 -14.29
CA ILE A 152 32.14 12.26 -13.68
C ILE A 152 32.30 12.80 -12.26
N CYS A 153 31.32 13.56 -11.78
CA CYS A 153 31.30 14.02 -10.40
C CYS A 153 30.76 12.92 -9.46
N ILE A 154 31.17 12.94 -8.19
CA ILE A 154 30.64 12.02 -7.17
C ILE A 154 29.09 12.01 -7.13
N PRO A 155 28.37 13.15 -7.23
CA PRO A 155 26.92 13.15 -7.35
C PRO A 155 26.39 12.29 -8.51
N CYS A 156 26.96 12.43 -9.72
CA CYS A 156 26.59 11.62 -10.88
C CYS A 156 26.82 10.14 -10.62
N THR A 157 27.96 9.75 -10.04
CA THR A 157 28.22 8.36 -9.65
C THR A 157 27.16 7.83 -8.70
N LYS A 158 26.75 8.62 -7.70
CA LYS A 158 25.70 8.23 -6.76
C LYS A 158 24.35 8.04 -7.46
N TYR A 159 23.99 8.90 -8.41
CA TYR A 159 22.76 8.74 -9.18
C TYR A 159 22.77 7.44 -10.00
N LEU A 160 23.88 7.13 -10.66
CA LEU A 160 24.06 5.92 -11.44
C LEU A 160 24.05 4.68 -10.55
N TYR A 161 24.77 4.67 -9.44
CA TYR A 161 24.77 3.57 -8.48
C TYR A 161 23.37 3.29 -7.91
N ASN A 162 22.61 4.34 -7.55
CA ASN A 162 21.24 4.18 -7.08
C ASN A 162 20.31 3.63 -8.17
N PHE A 163 20.47 4.06 -9.42
CA PHE A 163 19.73 3.53 -10.55
C PHE A 163 20.03 2.05 -10.77
N TYR A 164 21.30 1.68 -10.78
CA TYR A 164 21.73 0.28 -10.83
C TYR A 164 21.08 -0.55 -9.73
N ARG A 165 21.14 -0.10 -8.46
CA ARG A 165 20.50 -0.79 -7.34
C ARG A 165 19.00 -0.97 -7.55
N GLN A 166 18.31 -0.01 -8.19
CA GLN A 166 16.90 -0.14 -8.51
C GLN A 166 16.64 -1.17 -9.61
N ILE A 167 17.47 -1.21 -10.65
CA ILE A 167 17.37 -2.25 -11.70
C ILE A 167 17.62 -3.62 -11.09
N CYS A 168 18.67 -3.79 -10.30
CA CYS A 168 18.93 -5.03 -9.59
C CYS A 168 17.76 -5.39 -8.69
N PHE A 169 17.21 -4.46 -7.92
CA PHE A 169 16.05 -4.76 -7.09
C PHE A 169 14.83 -5.23 -7.89
N LYS A 170 14.61 -4.69 -9.10
CA LYS A 170 13.55 -5.15 -10.00
C LYS A 170 13.84 -6.51 -10.65
N ASN A 171 15.12 -6.80 -10.92
CA ASN A 171 15.58 -8.01 -11.59
C ASN A 171 15.99 -9.13 -10.61
N ILE A 172 16.06 -8.83 -9.32
CA ILE A 172 16.15 -9.84 -8.26
C ILE A 172 14.87 -10.65 -8.34
N GLN A 173 15.02 -11.95 -8.63
CA GLN A 173 13.91 -12.88 -8.48
C GLN A 173 13.35 -12.72 -7.07
N LYS A 174 12.05 -12.47 -6.97
CA LYS A 174 11.37 -12.35 -5.68
C LYS A 174 11.73 -13.57 -4.84
N ASP A 175 12.42 -13.33 -3.73
CA ASP A 175 12.79 -14.36 -2.77
C ASP A 175 11.52 -15.15 -2.39
N GLU A 176 11.66 -16.45 -2.20
CA GLU A 176 10.58 -17.33 -1.81
C GLU A 176 9.85 -16.78 -0.57
N ILE A 177 10.58 -16.22 0.41
CA ILE A 177 9.97 -15.56 1.57
C ILE A 177 9.07 -14.41 1.15
N PHE A 178 9.53 -13.56 0.25
CA PHE A 178 8.80 -12.38 -0.18
C PHE A 178 7.46 -12.76 -0.81
N LEU A 179 7.46 -13.80 -1.65
CA LEU A 179 6.24 -14.30 -2.28
C LEU A 179 5.24 -14.85 -1.26
N HIS A 180 5.71 -15.57 -0.24
CA HIS A 180 4.86 -16.06 0.85
C HIS A 180 4.34 -14.91 1.72
N TYR A 181 5.17 -13.91 2.00
CA TYR A 181 4.76 -12.74 2.77
C TYR A 181 3.69 -11.91 2.04
N GLU A 182 3.80 -11.72 0.71
CA GLU A 182 2.77 -11.06 -0.08
C GLU A 182 1.40 -11.77 0.07
N LYS A 183 1.38 -13.10 0.05
CA LYS A 183 0.16 -13.90 0.26
C LYS A 183 -0.43 -13.73 1.67
N ILE A 184 0.41 -13.58 2.71
CA ILE A 184 -0.06 -13.25 4.07
C ILE A 184 -0.76 -11.90 4.08
N ILE A 185 -0.17 -10.89 3.44
CA ILE A 185 -0.73 -9.54 3.37
C ILE A 185 -2.05 -9.52 2.58
N GLU A 186 -2.15 -10.30 1.50
CA GLU A 186 -3.39 -10.45 0.75
C GLU A 186 -4.51 -11.08 1.57
N ALA A 187 -4.23 -12.20 2.27
CA ALA A 187 -5.20 -12.84 3.16
C ALA A 187 -5.61 -11.93 4.33
N GLN A 188 -4.70 -11.10 4.84
CA GLN A 188 -5.03 -10.09 5.85
C GLN A 188 -6.00 -9.03 5.32
N LYS A 189 -5.80 -8.56 4.09
CA LYS A 189 -6.71 -7.60 3.45
C LYS A 189 -8.10 -8.20 3.22
N GLU A 190 -8.15 -9.45 2.73
CA GLU A 190 -9.41 -10.20 2.54
C GLU A 190 -10.20 -10.28 3.86
N TYR A 191 -9.54 -10.66 4.95
CA TYR A 191 -10.15 -10.68 6.28
C TYR A 191 -10.67 -9.31 6.71
N ASN A 192 -9.84 -8.25 6.62
CA ASN A 192 -10.20 -6.91 7.06
C ASN A 192 -11.37 -6.31 6.24
N HIS A 193 -11.55 -6.75 5.00
CA HIS A 193 -12.68 -6.33 4.16
C HIS A 193 -13.98 -7.06 4.54
N LEU A 194 -13.90 -8.37 4.84
CA LEU A 194 -15.07 -9.19 5.18
C LEU A 194 -15.57 -9.00 6.62
N HIS A 195 -14.66 -8.69 7.55
CA HIS A 195 -14.97 -8.65 8.99
C HIS A 195 -16.08 -7.64 9.37
N PRO A 196 -16.12 -6.40 8.85
CA PRO A 196 -17.22 -5.47 9.13
C PRO A 196 -18.59 -5.97 8.66
N THR A 197 -18.63 -6.64 7.51
CA THR A 197 -19.86 -7.24 6.96
C THR A 197 -20.35 -8.36 7.88
N TYR A 198 -19.45 -9.22 8.35
CA TYR A 198 -19.77 -10.26 9.32
C TYR A 198 -20.36 -9.69 10.61
N LEU A 199 -19.74 -8.63 11.19
CA LEU A 199 -20.27 -7.98 12.39
C LEU A 199 -21.67 -7.41 12.17
N THR A 200 -21.94 -6.84 10.99
CA THR A 200 -23.27 -6.32 10.63
C THR A 200 -24.31 -7.43 10.62
N ILE A 201 -23.99 -8.59 10.02
CA ILE A 201 -24.88 -9.75 9.99
C ILE A 201 -25.16 -10.25 11.41
N ILE A 202 -24.11 -10.43 12.23
CA ILE A 202 -24.24 -10.93 13.61
C ILE A 202 -25.10 -9.99 14.46
N ASN A 203 -24.88 -8.68 14.37
CA ASN A 203 -25.69 -7.71 15.12
C ASN A 203 -27.16 -7.76 14.70
N SER A 204 -27.45 -7.90 13.41
CA SER A 204 -28.83 -8.01 12.91
C SER A 204 -29.52 -9.28 13.42
N LEU A 205 -28.83 -10.42 13.40
CA LEU A 205 -29.36 -11.69 13.95
C LEU A 205 -29.65 -11.59 15.46
N LEU A 206 -28.74 -10.97 16.22
CA LEU A 206 -28.89 -10.80 17.67
C LEU A 206 -29.95 -9.77 18.06
N ASN A 207 -30.29 -8.85 17.15
CA ASN A 207 -31.40 -7.93 17.32
C ASN A 207 -32.74 -8.54 16.86
N GLY A 208 -32.76 -9.82 16.45
CA GLY A 208 -33.96 -10.51 16.00
C GLY A 208 -34.46 -10.06 14.63
N ASP A 209 -33.60 -9.41 13.82
CA ASP A 209 -34.00 -8.97 12.48
C ASP A 209 -34.07 -10.14 11.49
N THR A 210 -34.85 -9.95 10.43
CA THR A 210 -35.05 -10.93 9.34
C THR A 210 -34.23 -10.62 8.10
N LYS A 211 -33.45 -9.52 8.10
CA LYS A 211 -32.65 -9.08 6.95
C LYS A 211 -31.60 -10.11 6.52
N TYR A 212 -31.07 -10.86 7.46
CA TYR A 212 -30.03 -11.88 7.22
C TYR A 212 -30.44 -13.22 7.81
N GLN A 213 -29.96 -14.30 7.19
CA GLN A 213 -30.13 -15.65 7.66
C GLN A 213 -28.88 -16.15 8.38
N ILE A 214 -29.02 -17.19 9.21
CA ILE A 214 -27.87 -17.81 9.89
C ILE A 214 -26.84 -18.35 8.88
N ILE A 215 -27.31 -18.81 7.71
CA ILE A 215 -26.46 -19.31 6.62
C ILE A 215 -25.52 -18.20 6.10
N ASP A 216 -25.97 -16.94 6.08
CA ASP A 216 -25.13 -15.81 5.66
C ASP A 216 -23.99 -15.56 6.66
N ALA A 217 -24.30 -15.66 7.95
CA ALA A 217 -23.31 -15.56 9.02
C ALA A 217 -22.30 -16.72 8.93
N GLN A 218 -22.78 -17.95 8.74
CA GLN A 218 -21.95 -19.15 8.60
C GLN A 218 -21.01 -19.06 7.39
N ARG A 219 -21.53 -18.66 6.22
CA ARG A 219 -20.74 -18.49 4.99
C ARG A 219 -19.66 -17.43 5.16
N THR A 220 -20.01 -16.27 5.70
CA THR A 220 -19.05 -15.18 5.91
C THR A 220 -17.99 -15.56 6.95
N TYR A 221 -18.41 -16.22 8.04
CA TYR A 221 -17.49 -16.74 9.07
C TYR A 221 -16.53 -17.79 8.50
N GLN A 222 -17.00 -18.67 7.61
CA GLN A 222 -16.16 -19.64 6.92
C GLN A 222 -15.08 -18.96 6.06
N GLN A 223 -15.43 -17.91 5.32
CA GLN A 223 -14.46 -17.13 4.52
C GLN A 223 -13.40 -16.43 5.40
N LEU A 224 -13.82 -15.88 6.54
CA LEU A 224 -12.89 -15.32 7.54
C LEU A 224 -11.92 -16.39 8.06
N ASN A 225 -12.40 -17.60 8.36
CA ASN A 225 -11.56 -18.71 8.80
C ASN A 225 -10.61 -19.22 7.71
N VAL A 226 -11.02 -19.18 6.44
CA VAL A 226 -10.12 -19.48 5.32
C VAL A 226 -8.96 -18.49 5.29
N SER A 227 -9.22 -17.20 5.42
CA SER A 227 -8.17 -16.15 5.49
C SER A 227 -7.26 -16.35 6.71
N TYR A 228 -7.84 -16.63 7.88
CA TYR A 228 -7.09 -16.96 9.10
C TYR A 228 -6.17 -18.17 8.89
N GLY A 229 -6.69 -19.25 8.32
CA GLY A 229 -5.95 -20.49 8.04
C GLY A 229 -4.83 -20.31 7.02
N LYS A 230 -5.05 -19.50 5.97
CA LYS A 230 -4.00 -19.11 5.00
C LYS A 230 -2.84 -18.43 5.72
N ILE A 231 -3.10 -17.43 6.57
CA ILE A 231 -2.06 -16.71 7.32
C ILE A 231 -1.28 -17.66 8.25
N ASP A 232 -1.96 -18.51 9.02
CA ASP A 232 -1.28 -19.41 9.96
C ASP A 232 -0.43 -20.47 9.23
N SER A 233 -0.98 -21.09 8.18
CA SER A 233 -0.26 -22.12 7.40
C SER A 233 0.97 -21.56 6.69
N ILE A 234 0.84 -20.40 6.03
CA ILE A 234 1.96 -19.75 5.34
C ILE A 234 3.03 -19.30 6.34
N SER A 235 2.63 -18.67 7.45
CA SER A 235 3.60 -18.22 8.47
C SER A 235 4.37 -19.37 9.11
N LYS A 236 3.73 -20.54 9.32
CA LYS A 236 4.41 -21.77 9.75
C LYS A 236 5.37 -22.31 8.68
N TYR A 237 4.98 -22.24 7.41
CA TYR A 237 5.84 -22.64 6.31
C TYR A 237 7.11 -21.79 6.21
N ILE A 238 7.00 -20.47 6.35
CA ILE A 238 8.14 -19.53 6.36
C ILE A 238 9.15 -19.88 7.46
N VAL A 239 8.70 -20.28 8.66
CA VAL A 239 9.62 -20.74 9.71
C VAL A 239 10.33 -22.03 9.32
N LYS A 240 9.62 -23.00 8.72
CA LYS A 240 10.24 -24.24 8.22
C LYS A 240 11.32 -23.98 7.16
N LEU A 241 11.18 -22.92 6.36
CA LEU A 241 12.23 -22.51 5.41
C LEU A 241 13.50 -22.07 6.14
N ALA A 242 13.37 -21.33 7.25
CA ALA A 242 14.51 -20.96 8.09
C ALA A 242 15.21 -22.19 8.68
N ASP A 243 14.46 -23.19 9.15
CA ASP A 243 15.02 -24.43 9.68
C ASP A 243 15.79 -25.21 8.60
N LYS A 244 15.31 -25.22 7.36
CA LYS A 244 16.01 -25.84 6.22
C LYS A 244 17.30 -25.11 5.85
N SER A 245 17.29 -23.77 5.85
CA SER A 245 18.50 -22.96 5.59
C SER A 245 19.56 -23.11 6.70
N SER A 246 19.15 -23.54 7.91
CA SER A 246 20.09 -23.79 9.01
C SER A 246 21.05 -24.95 8.69
N ASN A 247 20.65 -25.87 7.82
CA ASN A 247 21.43 -27.04 7.40
C ASN A 247 22.34 -26.83 6.17
N ILE A 248 22.35 -25.62 5.57
CA ILE A 248 23.18 -25.32 4.41
C ILE A 248 24.45 -24.57 4.88
N ASN A 249 25.62 -25.07 4.47
CA ASN A 249 26.94 -24.48 4.71
C ASN A 249 27.14 -23.26 3.79
N GLU A 250 26.55 -22.14 4.16
CA GLU A 250 26.73 -20.86 3.47
C GLU A 250 27.89 -20.06 4.07
N TYR A 251 28.68 -19.39 3.21
CA TYR A 251 29.98 -18.79 3.52
C TYR A 251 29.93 -17.54 4.44
N ASP A 252 28.73 -17.00 4.75
CA ASP A 252 28.56 -15.81 5.60
C ASP A 252 27.56 -16.04 6.76
N PRO A 253 28.06 -16.16 8.02
CA PRO A 253 27.23 -16.29 9.22
C PRO A 253 26.29 -15.10 9.49
N THR A 254 26.64 -13.89 9.06
CA THR A 254 25.83 -12.68 9.35
C THR A 254 24.58 -12.57 8.48
N SER A 255 24.67 -12.97 7.21
CA SER A 255 23.50 -13.02 6.31
C SER A 255 22.53 -14.15 6.69
N LYS A 256 23.05 -15.31 7.12
CA LYS A 256 22.26 -16.45 7.62
C LYS A 256 21.41 -16.09 8.86
N ASN A 257 22.01 -15.42 9.84
CA ASN A 257 21.29 -14.98 11.05
C ASN A 257 20.16 -13.98 10.74
N ARG A 258 20.37 -13.11 9.74
CA ARG A 258 19.33 -12.15 9.28
C ARG A 258 18.15 -12.86 8.62
N TYR A 259 18.38 -13.85 7.76
CA TYR A 259 17.32 -14.62 7.10
C TYR A 259 16.40 -15.31 8.11
N THR A 260 16.99 -16.06 9.06
CA THR A 260 16.24 -16.73 10.13
C THR A 260 15.47 -15.74 11.00
N THR A 261 16.08 -14.60 11.34
CA THR A 261 15.42 -13.55 12.13
C THR A 261 14.19 -12.98 11.41
N ILE A 262 14.28 -12.75 10.09
CA ILE A 262 13.16 -12.24 9.29
C ILE A 262 11.99 -13.24 9.30
N CYS A 263 12.25 -14.54 9.10
CA CYS A 263 11.21 -15.57 9.14
C CYS A 263 10.46 -15.59 10.48
N HIS A 264 11.20 -15.54 11.60
CA HIS A 264 10.62 -15.52 12.94
C HIS A 264 9.82 -14.24 13.20
N ASN A 265 10.29 -13.08 12.72
CA ASN A 265 9.56 -11.83 12.83
C ASN A 265 8.24 -11.86 12.05
N ILE A 266 8.23 -12.43 10.83
CA ILE A 266 7.00 -12.62 10.04
C ILE A 266 6.01 -13.52 10.81
N ARG A 267 6.50 -14.59 11.44
CA ARG A 267 5.65 -15.46 12.26
C ARG A 267 5.07 -14.73 13.47
N THR A 268 5.88 -13.98 14.20
CA THR A 268 5.42 -13.18 15.36
C THR A 268 4.36 -12.17 14.95
N TYR A 269 4.57 -11.43 13.86
CA TYR A 269 3.58 -10.52 13.27
C TYR A 269 2.28 -11.25 12.93
N SER A 270 2.38 -12.41 12.27
CA SER A 270 1.22 -13.22 11.89
C SER A 270 0.43 -13.68 13.12
N ILE A 271 1.09 -14.15 14.18
CA ILE A 271 0.43 -14.55 15.44
C ILE A 271 -0.30 -13.36 16.06
N GLN A 272 0.29 -12.17 16.07
CA GLN A 272 -0.33 -10.98 16.63
C GLN A 272 -1.60 -10.60 15.88
N ILE A 273 -1.58 -10.65 14.55
CA ILE A 273 -2.78 -10.43 13.73
C ILE A 273 -3.86 -11.46 14.06
N LEU A 274 -3.50 -12.74 14.07
CA LEU A 274 -4.44 -13.84 14.33
C LEU A 274 -5.09 -13.70 15.72
N LYS A 275 -4.32 -13.30 16.74
CA LYS A 275 -4.86 -12.98 18.07
C LYS A 275 -5.90 -11.86 18.01
N ASN A 276 -5.61 -10.77 17.29
CA ASN A 276 -6.55 -9.66 17.13
C ASN A 276 -7.83 -10.11 16.40
N PHE A 277 -7.71 -10.98 15.40
CA PHE A 277 -8.85 -11.58 14.69
C PHE A 277 -9.70 -12.45 15.62
N SER A 278 -9.08 -13.30 16.45
CA SER A 278 -9.81 -14.12 17.41
C SER A 278 -10.56 -13.30 18.47
N ILE A 279 -9.98 -12.18 18.93
CA ILE A 279 -10.64 -11.30 19.91
C ILE A 279 -11.83 -10.55 19.28
N SER A 280 -11.69 -10.13 18.02
CA SER A 280 -12.69 -9.30 17.35
C SER A 280 -13.81 -10.09 16.67
N THR A 281 -13.64 -11.40 16.45
CA THR A 281 -14.67 -12.23 15.79
C THR A 281 -15.55 -12.92 16.84
N ARG A 282 -16.79 -12.45 16.99
CA ARG A 282 -17.80 -13.18 17.76
C ARG A 282 -18.14 -14.49 17.05
N ARG A 283 -18.44 -15.57 17.78
CA ARG A 283 -18.93 -16.83 17.20
C ARG A 283 -20.34 -16.68 16.65
N VAL A 284 -20.68 -17.47 15.63
CA VAL A 284 -22.06 -17.54 15.10
C VAL A 284 -22.99 -18.06 16.20
N PRO A 285 -24.09 -17.37 16.54
CA PRO A 285 -25.09 -17.83 17.52
C PRO A 285 -25.78 -19.12 17.06
N ASN A 286 -26.32 -19.91 17.99
CA ASN A 286 -27.07 -21.11 17.64
C ASN A 286 -28.45 -20.77 17.06
N GLU A 287 -29.04 -21.70 16.30
CA GLU A 287 -30.38 -21.51 15.74
C GLU A 287 -31.44 -21.29 16.83
N ASP A 288 -31.34 -22.02 17.94
CA ASP A 288 -32.24 -21.90 19.08
C ASP A 288 -32.15 -20.52 19.75
N ASP A 289 -30.93 -19.98 19.89
CA ASP A 289 -30.71 -18.64 20.46
C ASP A 289 -31.34 -17.56 19.57
N ILE A 290 -31.15 -17.67 18.24
CA ILE A 290 -31.73 -16.73 17.27
C ILE A 290 -33.26 -16.85 17.28
N LYS A 291 -33.79 -18.07 17.39
CA LYS A 291 -35.23 -18.31 17.47
C LYS A 291 -35.81 -17.68 18.73
N GLN A 292 -35.18 -17.88 19.89
CA GLN A 292 -35.59 -17.29 21.15
C GLN A 292 -35.59 -15.75 21.09
N VAL A 293 -34.53 -15.15 20.52
CA VAL A 293 -34.45 -13.69 20.33
C VAL A 293 -35.55 -13.18 19.41
N ARG A 294 -35.87 -13.91 18.33
CA ARG A 294 -36.96 -13.54 17.40
C ARG A 294 -38.33 -13.68 18.05
N ASP A 295 -38.56 -14.74 18.80
CA ASP A 295 -39.83 -14.98 19.48
C ASP A 295 -40.04 -13.96 20.61
N GLU A 296 -38.97 -13.61 21.34
CA GLU A 296 -39.00 -12.53 22.33
C GLU A 296 -39.28 -11.17 21.69
N LYS A 297 -38.64 -10.85 20.56
CA LYS A 297 -38.91 -9.63 19.81
C LYS A 297 -40.37 -9.56 19.36
N LYS A 298 -40.91 -10.65 18.80
CA LYS A 298 -42.33 -10.75 18.43
C LYS A 298 -43.25 -10.55 19.63
N ARG A 299 -42.91 -11.14 20.79
CA ARG A 299 -43.68 -10.99 22.03
C ARG A 299 -43.70 -9.53 22.49
N LEU A 300 -42.54 -8.88 22.53
CA LEU A 300 -42.43 -7.47 22.92
C LEU A 300 -43.14 -6.54 21.92
N ASP A 301 -43.04 -6.81 20.62
CA ASP A 301 -43.79 -6.08 19.60
C ASP A 301 -45.30 -6.27 19.78
N HIS A 302 -45.75 -7.48 20.11
CA HIS A 302 -47.16 -7.78 20.38
C HIS A 302 -47.66 -7.14 21.70
N GLU A 303 -46.84 -7.10 22.76
CA GLU A 303 -47.15 -6.40 24.00
C GLU A 303 -47.23 -4.88 23.78
N ARG A 304 -46.29 -4.30 23.03
CA ARG A 304 -46.35 -2.91 22.59
C ARG A 304 -47.61 -2.63 21.78
N MET A 305 -47.97 -3.54 20.88
CA MET A 305 -49.20 -3.45 20.09
C MET A 305 -50.44 -3.41 21.02
N LYS A 306 -50.52 -4.29 22.02
CA LYS A 306 -51.60 -4.27 23.02
C LYS A 306 -51.66 -2.98 23.84
N GLN A 307 -50.52 -2.45 24.29
CA GLN A 307 -50.47 -1.18 25.01
C GLN A 307 -50.93 0.00 24.13
N ILE A 308 -50.54 0.01 22.86
CA ILE A 308 -50.99 1.03 21.91
C ILE A 308 -52.50 0.93 21.68
N ILE A 309 -53.05 -0.27 21.49
CA ILE A 309 -54.50 -0.50 21.33
C ILE A 309 -55.28 0.03 22.55
N PHE A 310 -54.80 -0.25 23.76
CA PHE A 310 -55.42 0.24 24.99
C PHE A 310 -55.46 1.78 25.08
N ASN A 311 -54.54 2.45 24.40
CA ASN A 311 -54.46 3.91 24.38
C ASN A 311 -55.20 4.56 23.20
N ILE A 312 -55.90 3.78 22.36
CA ILE A 312 -56.69 4.33 21.25
C ILE A 312 -57.97 4.99 21.81
N PRO A 313 -58.21 6.29 21.57
CA PRO A 313 -59.42 6.97 22.03
C PRO A 313 -60.69 6.37 21.39
N ASN A 314 -61.78 6.28 22.17
CA ASN A 314 -63.12 5.84 21.72
C ASN A 314 -63.32 4.35 21.36
N ILE A 315 -62.44 3.45 21.82
CA ILE A 315 -62.68 1.99 21.74
C ILE A 315 -63.10 1.47 23.13
N ASN A 316 -64.15 0.64 23.22
CA ASN A 316 -64.63 0.09 24.49
C ASN A 316 -63.79 -1.15 24.87
N HIS A 317 -63.00 -1.05 25.93
CA HIS A 317 -61.99 -2.06 26.27
C HIS A 317 -62.51 -3.29 27.04
N ASN A 318 -63.80 -3.32 27.40
CA ASN A 318 -64.38 -4.38 28.22
C ASN A 318 -64.79 -5.65 27.43
N SER A 319 -64.66 -5.66 26.10
CA SER A 319 -65.11 -6.75 25.22
C SER A 319 -64.05 -7.25 24.23
N LEU A 320 -62.76 -6.94 24.45
CA LEU A 320 -61.67 -7.39 23.58
C LEU A 320 -61.29 -8.87 23.84
N GLU A 321 -62.17 -9.79 23.47
CA GLU A 321 -61.67 -10.85 22.58
C GLU A 321 -61.28 -10.12 21.29
N ILE A 322 -59.99 -10.10 20.94
CA ILE A 322 -59.52 -9.52 19.69
C ILE A 322 -60.19 -10.33 18.58
N SER A 323 -61.32 -9.86 18.06
CA SER A 323 -61.98 -10.48 16.91
C SER A 323 -60.94 -10.56 15.79
N GLU A 324 -60.80 -11.73 15.15
CA GLU A 324 -59.88 -11.96 14.02
C GLU A 324 -60.02 -10.87 12.93
N GLU A 325 -61.19 -10.23 12.86
CA GLU A 325 -61.51 -9.15 11.90
C GLU A 325 -60.79 -7.82 12.18
N LEU A 326 -60.40 -7.55 13.44
CA LEU A 326 -59.69 -6.31 13.81
C LEU A 326 -58.17 -6.42 13.70
N GLU A 327 -57.62 -7.64 13.65
CA GLU A 327 -56.18 -7.89 13.63
C GLU A 327 -55.44 -7.24 12.43
N PRO A 328 -55.98 -7.23 11.19
CA PRO A 328 -55.35 -6.53 10.07
C PRO A 328 -55.28 -5.01 10.27
N PHE A 329 -56.34 -4.41 10.82
CA PHE A 329 -56.39 -2.97 11.09
C PHE A 329 -55.42 -2.57 12.19
N ILE A 330 -55.32 -3.39 13.23
CA ILE A 330 -54.35 -3.23 14.31
C ILE A 330 -52.91 -3.31 13.77
N GLN A 331 -52.62 -4.29 12.92
CA GLN A 331 -51.32 -4.46 12.28
C GLN A 331 -50.95 -3.22 11.45
N GLN A 332 -51.91 -2.69 10.68
CA GLN A 332 -51.72 -1.51 9.85
C GLN A 332 -51.53 -0.24 10.68
N TYR A 333 -52.32 -0.06 11.75
CA TYR A 333 -52.19 1.04 12.70
C TYR A 333 -50.78 1.06 13.34
N TYR A 334 -50.26 -0.10 13.72
CA TYR A 334 -48.91 -0.23 14.28
C TYR A 334 -47.81 0.12 13.25
N GLN A 335 -47.95 -0.32 12.00
CA GLN A 335 -46.99 0.03 10.94
C GLN A 335 -46.92 1.55 10.72
N VAL A 336 -48.06 2.24 10.73
CA VAL A 336 -48.11 3.70 10.58
C VAL A 336 -47.44 4.41 11.76
N ILE A 337 -47.61 3.92 13.00
CA ILE A 337 -46.87 4.45 14.17
C ILE A 337 -45.35 4.29 13.99
N GLN A 338 -44.88 3.13 13.55
CA GLN A 338 -43.46 2.91 13.29
C GLN A 338 -42.91 3.83 12.19
N PHE A 339 -43.70 4.11 11.15
CA PHE A 339 -43.31 5.07 10.12
C PHE A 339 -43.24 6.50 10.66
N ILE A 340 -44.15 6.90 11.55
CA ILE A 340 -44.10 8.21 12.21
C ILE A 340 -42.85 8.34 13.07
N GLU A 341 -42.49 7.33 13.86
CA GLU A 341 -41.25 7.36 14.66
C GLU A 341 -40.01 7.53 13.79
N ARG A 342 -39.93 6.80 12.66
CA ARG A 342 -38.82 6.93 11.71
C ARG A 342 -38.79 8.30 11.04
N ALA A 343 -39.94 8.82 10.61
CA ALA A 343 -40.04 10.14 9.99
C ALA A 343 -39.67 11.27 10.98
N LYS A 344 -40.06 11.15 12.26
CA LYS A 344 -39.64 12.06 13.34
C LYS A 344 -38.13 12.03 13.58
N LEU A 345 -37.52 10.84 13.61
CA LEU A 345 -36.06 10.70 13.74
C LEU A 345 -35.29 11.25 12.52
N ALA A 346 -35.90 11.20 11.34
CA ALA A 346 -35.34 11.76 10.10
C ALA A 346 -35.62 13.25 9.89
N GLY A 347 -36.49 13.86 10.71
CA GLY A 347 -36.87 15.28 10.59
C GLY A 347 -37.80 15.58 9.40
N HIS A 348 -38.61 14.61 8.96
CA HIS A 348 -39.55 14.76 7.84
C HIS A 348 -40.96 15.15 8.33
N ASP A 349 -41.14 16.42 8.69
CA ASP A 349 -42.39 16.90 9.34
C ASP A 349 -43.65 16.77 8.47
N ASP A 350 -43.54 16.87 7.14
CA ASP A 350 -44.67 16.71 6.21
C ASP A 350 -45.14 15.25 6.12
N GLU A 351 -44.21 14.29 6.12
CA GLU A 351 -44.53 12.86 6.16
C GLU A 351 -45.20 12.49 7.48
N VAL A 352 -44.71 13.05 8.61
CA VAL A 352 -45.32 12.87 9.93
C VAL A 352 -46.79 13.31 9.91
N ARG A 353 -47.09 14.50 9.37
CA ARG A 353 -48.46 15.02 9.32
C ARG A 353 -49.39 14.14 8.49
N SER A 354 -48.91 13.63 7.34
CA SER A 354 -49.67 12.72 6.49
C SER A 354 -49.96 11.38 7.17
N LEU A 355 -48.97 10.83 7.88
CA LEU A 355 -49.11 9.56 8.59
C LEU A 355 -49.99 9.70 9.84
N GLU A 356 -49.94 10.83 10.54
CA GLU A 356 -50.84 11.13 11.67
C GLU A 356 -52.31 11.24 11.23
N LEU A 357 -52.57 11.73 10.01
CA LEU A 357 -53.92 11.71 9.42
C LEU A 357 -54.37 10.26 9.14
N ASN A 358 -53.49 9.45 8.55
CA ASN A 358 -53.77 8.04 8.27
C ASN A 358 -54.09 7.26 9.56
N LEU A 359 -53.41 7.54 10.68
CA LEU A 359 -53.75 6.97 11.99
C LEU A 359 -55.18 7.32 12.44
N LYS A 360 -55.61 8.57 12.25
CA LYS A 360 -56.98 8.98 12.63
C LYS A 360 -58.03 8.25 11.81
N GLU A 361 -57.80 8.09 10.51
CA GLU A 361 -58.69 7.36 9.61
C GLU A 361 -58.76 5.88 9.99
N LEU A 362 -57.62 5.25 10.30
CA LEU A 362 -57.57 3.86 10.77
C LEU A 362 -58.29 3.68 12.11
N ALA A 363 -58.12 4.61 13.07
CA ALA A 363 -58.83 4.55 14.35
C ALA A 363 -60.37 4.65 14.17
N GLN A 364 -60.83 5.50 13.26
CA GLN A 364 -62.26 5.63 12.94
C GLN A 364 -62.81 4.36 12.26
N ALA A 365 -62.05 3.78 11.32
CA ALA A 365 -62.41 2.52 10.69
C ALA A 365 -62.54 1.39 11.72
N MET A 366 -61.57 1.29 12.65
CA MET A 366 -61.59 0.32 13.73
C MET A 366 -62.80 0.50 14.67
N SER A 367 -63.17 1.74 15.01
CA SER A 367 -64.37 2.00 15.83
C SER A 367 -65.67 1.61 15.12
N THR A 368 -65.70 1.71 13.78
CA THR A 368 -66.88 1.36 12.98
C THR A 368 -67.03 -0.16 12.88
N VAL A 369 -65.93 -0.89 12.69
CA VAL A 369 -65.90 -2.36 12.67
C VAL A 369 -66.28 -2.94 14.03
N HIS A 370 -65.90 -2.30 15.14
CA HIS A 370 -66.25 -2.75 16.48
C HIS A 370 -67.72 -2.53 16.88
N GLN A 371 -68.46 -1.67 16.17
CA GLN A 371 -69.88 -1.39 16.43
C GLN A 371 -70.84 -2.27 15.64
N ASN A 372 -70.36 -2.94 14.59
CA ASN A 372 -71.08 -3.94 13.81
C ASN A 372 -70.82 -5.34 14.38
#